data_AF-A0A538LUY5-F1
#
_entry.id   AF-A0A538LUY5-F1
#
_cell.length_a   1.000
_cell.length_b   1.000
_cell.length_c   1.000
_cell.angle_alpha   90.00
_cell.angle_beta   90.00
_cell.angle_gamma   90.00
#
_symmetry.space_group_name_H-M   'P 1'
#
loop_
_entity.id
_entity.type
_entity.pdbx_description
1 polymer ?
#
loop_
_entity_poly.entity_id
_entity_poly.type
_entity_poly.pdbx_seq_one_letter_code
_entity_poly.pdbx_strand_id
1 'polypeptide(L)'
;MAEGTDLVSAELKPAILADVRAWVVSQVEQLREVAQAVSARLGHGQEIRSTCPVDDWTFTPRYTDGVCPLCGYQPPGVDAGNGWPGPIDWFWPILGTLVVASLAMAVLVIVAYNRL
;
A
#
# COMPACT_ATOMS: atom_id res chain seq x y z
N MET A 1 39.27 -34.78 -12.31
CA MET A 1 38.83 -33.45 -12.79
C MET A 1 37.59 -32.99 -11.99
N ALA A 2 37.66 -32.97 -10.66
CA ALA A 2 36.54 -32.57 -9.78
C ALA A 2 36.89 -31.39 -8.85
N GLU A 3 38.14 -30.92 -8.88
CA GLU A 3 38.65 -29.94 -7.91
C GLU A 3 38.27 -28.48 -8.21
N GLY A 4 37.73 -28.19 -9.40
CA GLY A 4 37.43 -26.83 -9.85
C GLY A 4 36.04 -26.31 -9.46
N THR A 5 35.06 -27.18 -9.23
CA THR A 5 33.68 -26.77 -8.93
C THR A 5 33.48 -26.38 -7.47
N ASP A 6 34.27 -26.95 -6.55
CA ASP A 6 34.13 -26.69 -5.11
C ASP A 6 34.69 -25.33 -4.70
N LEU A 7 35.79 -24.88 -5.33
CA LEU A 7 36.39 -23.57 -5.07
C LEU A 7 35.51 -22.43 -5.59
N VAL A 8 34.92 -22.59 -6.78
CA VAL A 8 33.95 -21.62 -7.32
C VAL A 8 32.70 -21.57 -6.45
N SER A 9 32.21 -22.72 -5.96
CA SER A 9 31.01 -22.77 -5.10
C SER A 9 31.25 -22.15 -3.70
N ALA A 10 32.47 -22.27 -3.17
CA ALA A 10 32.85 -21.73 -1.86
C ALA A 10 32.93 -20.19 -1.84
N GLU A 11 33.42 -19.55 -2.90
CA GLU A 11 33.46 -18.08 -3.02
C GLU A 11 32.17 -17.47 -3.59
N LEU A 12 31.46 -18.18 -4.47
CA LEU A 12 30.26 -17.67 -5.13
C LEU A 12 29.04 -17.64 -4.17
N LYS A 13 28.97 -18.58 -3.21
CA LYS A 13 27.90 -18.61 -2.20
C LYS A 13 27.83 -17.36 -1.31
N PRO A 14 28.92 -16.89 -0.66
CA PRO A 14 28.88 -15.71 0.21
C PRO A 14 28.65 -14.41 -0.57
N ALA A 15 29.20 -14.28 -1.78
CA ALA A 15 29.00 -13.10 -2.62
C ALA A 15 27.52 -12.93 -2.99
N ILE A 16 26.85 -14.02 -3.38
CA ILE A 16 25.43 -13.95 -3.76
C ILE A 16 24.52 -13.82 -2.53
N LEU A 17 24.87 -14.41 -1.39
CA LEU A 17 24.13 -14.19 -0.14
C LEU A 17 24.19 -12.73 0.33
N ALA A 18 25.36 -12.08 0.18
CA ALA A 18 25.51 -10.67 0.47
C ALA A 18 24.66 -9.81 -0.50
N ASP A 19 24.65 -10.18 -1.78
CA ASP A 19 23.88 -9.47 -2.82
C ASP A 19 22.36 -9.61 -2.62
N VAL A 20 21.88 -10.82 -2.34
CA VAL A 20 20.46 -11.06 -2.00
C VAL A 20 20.07 -10.33 -0.72
N ARG A 21 20.92 -10.35 0.31
CA ARG A 21 20.66 -9.62 1.56
C ARG A 21 20.59 -8.12 1.31
N ALA A 22 21.49 -7.56 0.51
CA ALA A 22 21.47 -6.15 0.14
C ALA A 22 20.20 -5.79 -0.64
N TRP A 23 19.80 -6.66 -1.58
CA TRP A 23 18.56 -6.50 -2.33
C TRP A 23 17.31 -6.56 -1.42
N VAL A 24 17.23 -7.52 -0.50
CA VAL A 24 16.11 -7.62 0.46
C VAL A 24 16.04 -6.39 1.37
N VAL A 25 17.17 -5.93 1.89
CA VAL A 25 17.22 -4.71 2.72
C VAL A 25 16.76 -3.50 1.92
N SER A 26 17.18 -3.38 0.66
CA SER A 26 16.73 -2.32 -0.25
C SER A 26 15.21 -2.37 -0.48
N GLN A 27 14.62 -3.55 -0.66
CA GLN A 27 13.17 -3.71 -0.82
C GLN A 27 12.39 -3.32 0.45
N VAL A 28 12.89 -3.68 1.62
CA VAL A 28 12.25 -3.32 2.91
C VAL A 28 12.25 -1.81 3.11
N GLU A 29 13.36 -1.12 2.78
CA GLU A 29 13.44 0.34 2.91
C GLU A 29 12.47 1.02 1.93
N GLN A 30 12.41 0.53 0.69
CA GLN A 30 11.50 1.06 -0.33
C GLN A 30 10.02 0.87 0.08
N LEU A 31 9.66 -0.25 0.71
CA LEU A 31 8.33 -0.47 1.27
C LEU A 31 8.03 0.47 2.46
N ARG A 32 9.03 0.78 3.28
CA ARG A 32 8.90 1.70 4.41
C ARG A 32 8.58 3.12 3.93
N GLU A 33 9.26 3.59 2.90
CA GLU A 33 9.01 4.90 2.29
C GLU A 33 7.58 4.98 1.73
N VAL A 34 7.13 3.94 1.02
CA VAL A 34 5.76 3.86 0.51
C VAL A 34 4.76 3.86 1.66
N ALA A 35 4.97 3.06 2.71
CA ALA A 35 4.07 3.01 3.86
C ALA A 35 3.95 4.37 4.57
N GLN A 36 5.06 5.09 4.70
CA GLN A 36 5.07 6.45 5.27
C GLN A 36 4.34 7.46 4.38
N ALA A 37 4.57 7.41 3.06
CA ALA A 37 3.89 8.28 2.10
C ALA A 37 2.36 8.04 2.09
N VAL A 38 1.94 6.78 2.19
CA VAL A 38 0.51 6.41 2.31
C VAL A 38 -0.08 6.93 3.61
N SER A 39 0.60 6.71 4.75
CA SER A 39 0.16 7.20 6.06
C SER A 39 0.00 8.73 6.09
N ALA A 40 0.96 9.45 5.50
CA ALA A 40 0.91 10.92 5.38
C ALA A 40 -0.31 11.39 4.57
N ARG A 41 -0.68 10.67 3.50
CA ARG A 41 -1.87 11.00 2.69
C ARG A 41 -3.18 10.68 3.40
N LEU A 42 -3.23 9.62 4.21
CA LEU A 42 -4.44 9.24 4.95
C LEU A 42 -4.73 10.19 6.12
N GLY A 43 -3.71 10.81 6.72
CA GLY A 43 -3.85 11.67 7.90
C GLY A 43 -4.37 13.10 7.67
N HIS A 44 -4.71 13.50 6.44
CA HIS A 44 -5.01 14.91 6.09
C HIS A 44 -6.48 15.25 5.81
N GLY A 45 -7.43 14.37 6.11
CA GLY A 45 -8.86 14.69 5.99
C GLY A 45 -9.38 15.39 7.24
N GLN A 46 -9.47 16.72 7.25
CA GLN A 46 -10.33 17.41 8.23
C GLN A 46 -11.78 16.98 7.97
N GLU A 47 -12.33 16.11 8.82
CA GLU A 47 -13.73 15.67 8.72
C GLU A 47 -14.66 16.84 9.03
N ILE A 48 -15.24 17.44 7.98
CA ILE A 48 -16.31 18.43 8.14
C ILE A 48 -17.58 17.69 8.58
N ARG A 49 -18.03 17.96 9.82
CA ARG A 49 -19.30 17.46 10.36
C ARG A 49 -20.34 18.57 10.37
N SER A 50 -21.57 18.24 10.01
CA SER A 50 -22.73 19.12 10.08
C SER A 50 -23.79 18.53 11.00
N THR A 51 -24.40 19.37 11.82
CA THR A 51 -25.53 18.98 12.68
C THR A 51 -26.84 19.38 12.01
N CYS A 52 -27.80 18.46 11.96
CA CYS A 52 -29.13 18.74 11.44
C CYS A 52 -29.99 19.44 12.51
N PRO A 53 -30.68 20.55 12.18
CA PRO A 53 -31.52 21.26 13.14
C PRO A 53 -32.86 20.56 13.44
N VAL A 54 -33.22 19.50 12.70
CA VAL A 54 -34.51 18.80 12.83
C VAL A 54 -34.45 17.70 13.88
N ASP A 55 -33.38 16.90 13.86
CA ASP A 55 -33.20 15.71 14.70
C ASP A 55 -31.95 15.77 15.59
N ASP A 56 -31.21 16.89 15.55
CA ASP A 56 -29.92 17.10 16.23
C ASP A 56 -28.84 16.05 15.87
N TRP A 57 -29.03 15.35 14.76
CA TRP A 57 -28.11 14.33 14.31
C TRP A 57 -26.88 14.98 13.67
N THR A 58 -25.70 14.61 14.16
CA THR A 58 -24.42 15.05 13.59
C THR A 58 -23.95 14.03 12.56
N PHE A 59 -23.81 14.46 11.31
CA PHE A 59 -23.35 13.62 10.20
C PHE A 59 -22.22 14.28 9.43
N THR A 60 -21.51 13.47 8.64
CA THR A 60 -20.47 13.94 7.73
C THR A 60 -21.07 14.01 6.32
N PRO A 61 -21.30 15.21 5.76
CA PRO A 61 -21.91 15.39 4.43
C PRO A 61 -21.20 14.62 3.31
N ARG A 62 -19.89 14.40 3.49
CA ARG A 62 -19.01 13.64 2.58
C ARG A 62 -19.44 12.18 2.34
N TYR A 63 -20.18 11.56 3.25
CA TYR A 63 -20.61 10.15 3.14
C TYR A 63 -22.12 10.00 2.92
N THR A 64 -22.83 11.11 2.79
CA THR A 64 -24.30 11.16 2.79
C THR A 64 -24.84 12.01 1.63
N ASP A 65 -24.03 12.17 0.58
CA ASP A 65 -24.37 12.99 -0.60
C ASP A 65 -24.85 14.41 -0.25
N GLY A 66 -24.30 14.96 0.84
CA GLY A 66 -24.67 16.30 1.31
C GLY A 66 -26.04 16.41 1.97
N VAL A 67 -26.74 15.31 2.30
CA VAL A 67 -28.08 15.33 2.91
C VAL A 67 -28.16 14.52 4.20
N CYS A 68 -29.03 14.91 5.13
CA CYS A 68 -29.31 14.11 6.32
C CYS A 68 -30.04 12.81 5.91
N PRO A 69 -29.56 11.61 6.29
CA PRO A 69 -30.18 10.34 5.89
C PRO A 69 -31.54 10.07 6.56
N LEU A 70 -31.90 10.82 7.60
CA LEU A 70 -33.14 10.62 8.36
C LEU A 70 -34.26 11.53 7.84
N CYS A 71 -33.97 12.82 7.67
CA CYS A 71 -34.97 13.84 7.34
C CYS A 71 -34.75 14.55 6.00
N GLY A 72 -33.65 14.26 5.30
CA GLY A 72 -33.33 14.88 4.00
C GLY A 72 -32.85 16.32 4.07
N TYR A 73 -32.58 16.87 5.27
CA TYR A 73 -32.05 18.22 5.44
C TYR A 73 -30.69 18.39 4.76
N GLN A 74 -30.54 19.45 3.96
CA GLN A 74 -29.29 19.81 3.30
C GLN A 74 -28.68 21.07 3.95
N PRO A 75 -27.50 20.97 4.59
CA PRO A 75 -26.84 22.12 5.20
C PRO A 75 -26.40 23.15 4.14
N PRO A 76 -26.59 24.46 4.38
CA PRO A 76 -26.20 25.51 3.44
C PRO A 76 -24.67 25.61 3.33
N GLY A 77 -24.17 25.80 2.10
CA GLY A 77 -22.73 25.91 1.82
C GLY A 77 -21.99 24.57 1.72
N VAL A 78 -22.73 23.45 1.74
CA VAL A 78 -22.17 22.12 1.51
C VAL A 78 -22.59 21.67 0.11
N ASP A 79 -21.68 21.83 -0.85
CA ASP A 79 -21.91 21.32 -2.20
C ASP A 79 -22.05 19.79 -2.13
N ALA A 80 -23.27 19.29 -2.34
CA ALA A 80 -23.53 17.85 -2.54
C ALA A 80 -22.85 17.30 -3.81
N GLY A 81 -22.22 18.17 -4.60
CA GLY A 81 -21.60 17.85 -5.87
C GLY A 81 -20.20 18.41 -5.99
N ASN A 82 -19.25 17.91 -5.21
CA ASN A 82 -17.85 17.88 -5.64
C ASN A 82 -17.10 16.68 -5.03
N GLY A 83 -17.36 15.53 -5.66
CA GLY A 83 -16.31 14.61 -6.07
C GLY A 83 -15.17 14.42 -5.08
N TRP A 84 -15.30 13.40 -4.23
CA TRP A 84 -14.12 12.56 -4.10
C TRP A 84 -13.63 12.22 -5.52
N PRO A 85 -12.32 12.28 -5.82
CA PRO A 85 -11.83 11.42 -6.89
C PRO A 85 -12.36 10.03 -6.52
N GLY A 86 -13.18 9.45 -7.39
CA GLY A 86 -13.85 8.17 -7.13
C GLY A 86 -12.90 7.19 -6.44
N PRO A 87 -13.42 6.34 -5.54
CA PRO A 87 -12.63 5.56 -4.58
C PRO A 87 -11.30 5.21 -5.21
N ILE A 88 -10.23 5.84 -4.73
CA ILE A 88 -8.88 5.64 -5.27
C ILE A 88 -8.74 4.13 -5.34
N ASP A 89 -8.63 3.57 -6.55
CA ASP A 89 -8.61 2.14 -6.78
C ASP A 89 -7.27 1.62 -6.27
N TRP A 90 -7.17 1.51 -4.94
CA TRP A 90 -6.04 0.92 -4.22
C TRP A 90 -5.83 -0.52 -4.66
N PHE A 91 -6.81 -1.12 -5.32
CA PHE A 91 -6.70 -2.38 -6.02
C PHE A 91 -5.43 -2.47 -6.88
N TRP A 92 -5.16 -1.50 -7.76
CA TRP A 92 -4.02 -1.53 -8.67
C TRP A 92 -2.65 -1.47 -7.98
N PRO A 93 -2.39 -0.53 -7.05
CA PRO A 93 -1.11 -0.51 -6.33
C PRO A 93 -0.95 -1.72 -5.38
N ILE A 94 -2.02 -2.21 -4.75
CA ILE A 94 -1.98 -3.42 -3.92
C ILE A 94 -1.65 -4.65 -4.78
N LEU A 95 -2.31 -4.79 -5.93
CA LEU A 95 -2.06 -5.86 -6.89
C LEU A 95 -0.62 -5.82 -7.40
N GLY A 96 -0.13 -4.64 -7.78
CA GLY A 96 1.26 -4.45 -8.21
C GLY A 96 2.25 -4.89 -7.13
N THR A 97 2.00 -4.51 -5.87
CA THR A 97 2.85 -4.90 -4.74
C THR A 97 2.85 -6.42 -4.53
N LEU A 98 1.68 -7.07 -4.62
CA LEU A 98 1.54 -8.52 -4.53
C LEU A 98 2.30 -9.25 -5.65
N VAL A 99 2.21 -8.76 -6.88
CA VAL A 99 2.94 -9.34 -8.03
C VAL A 99 4.45 -9.24 -7.81
N VAL A 100 4.96 -8.09 -7.37
CA VAL A 100 6.39 -7.90 -7.09
C VAL A 100 6.85 -8.84 -5.97
N ALA A 101 6.10 -8.94 -4.88
CA ALA A 101 6.40 -9.87 -3.78
C ALA A 101 6.37 -11.34 -4.23
N SER A 102 5.44 -11.71 -5.10
CA SER A 102 5.36 -13.07 -5.67
C SER A 102 6.56 -13.38 -6.56
N LEU A 103 7.00 -12.44 -7.39
CA LEU A 103 8.19 -12.61 -8.23
C LEU A 103 9.46 -12.71 -7.38
N ALA A 104 9.56 -11.89 -6.33
CA ALA A 104 10.66 -11.95 -5.36
C ALA A 104 10.78 -13.35 -4.73
N MET A 105 9.65 -13.89 -4.25
CA MET A 105 9.60 -15.23 -3.68
C MET A 105 9.92 -16.32 -4.71
N ALA A 106 9.42 -16.19 -5.94
CA ALA A 106 9.72 -17.15 -7.01
C ALA A 106 11.24 -17.18 -7.33
N VAL A 107 11.88 -16.01 -7.41
CA VAL A 107 13.34 -15.93 -7.62
C VAL A 107 14.09 -16.57 -6.46
N LEU A 108 13.68 -16.30 -5.21
CA LEU A 108 14.29 -16.93 -4.03
C LEU A 108 14.18 -18.46 -4.07
N VAL A 109 13.02 -19.01 -4.45
CA VAL A 109 12.81 -20.45 -4.57
C VAL A 109 13.69 -21.05 -5.67
N ILE A 110 13.74 -20.43 -6.86
CA ILE A 110 14.57 -20.92 -7.97
C ILE A 110 16.04 -20.93 -7.57
N VAL A 111 16.51 -19.86 -6.92
CA VAL A 111 17.88 -19.79 -6.42
C VAL A 111 18.12 -20.86 -5.36
N ALA A 112 17.23 -21.00 -4.37
CA ALA A 112 17.38 -22.00 -3.31
C ALA A 112 17.38 -23.44 -3.85
N TYR A 113 16.51 -23.75 -4.81
CA TYR A 113 16.37 -25.08 -5.38
C TYR A 113 17.53 -25.44 -6.31
N ASN A 114 18.02 -24.52 -7.14
CA ASN A 114 19.22 -24.74 -7.96
C ASN A 114 20.53 -24.76 -7.14
N ARG A 115 20.46 -24.43 -5.84
CA ARG A 115 21.59 -24.43 -4.89
C ARG A 115 21.60 -25.67 -3.98
N LEU A 116 20.53 -26.46 -3.99
CA LEU A 116 20.37 -27.75 -3.30
C LEU A 116 20.69 -28.88 -4.29
#